data_AF-A0AAE1EF41-F1
#
_entry.id   AF-A0AAE1EF41-F1
#
_cell.length_a   1.000
_cell.length_b   1.000
_cell.length_c   1.000
_cell.angle_alpha   90.00
_cell.angle_beta   90.00
_cell.angle_gamma   90.00
#
_symmetry.space_group_name_H-M   'P 1'
#
loop_
_entity.id
_entity.type
_entity.pdbx_description
1 polymer ?
#
loop_
_entity_poly.entity_id
_entity_poly.type
_entity_poly.pdbx_seq_one_letter_code
_entity_poly.pdbx_strand_id
1 'polypeptide(L)'
;MRAEVLGEVKPSTFMSELEKEKGAALFLLQKVPHIIPFSERVIIFRKNVIREKEALDLTESACSSLQTSRFCIHNITIHRSRIIEDGYRQLAQLPVRALKGCIRVKFINEM
;
A
#
# COMPACT_ATOMS: atom_id res chain seq x y z
N MET A 1 -9.70 -15.70 31.31
CA MET A 1 -9.54 -16.91 30.48
C MET A 1 -8.29 -16.72 29.64
N ARG A 2 -7.16 -17.35 30.02
CA ARG A 2 -5.90 -17.27 29.28
C ARG A 2 -6.04 -18.18 28.07
N ALA A 3 -5.82 -17.65 26.86
CA ALA A 3 -5.74 -18.45 25.66
C ALA A 3 -4.35 -19.10 25.60
N GLU A 4 -4.23 -20.29 26.16
CA GLU A 4 -3.12 -21.21 25.89
C GLU A 4 -3.51 -22.08 24.69
N VAL A 5 -3.35 -21.60 23.45
CA VAL A 5 -3.47 -22.49 22.27
C VAL A 5 -2.55 -22.03 21.14
N LEU A 6 -1.81 -23.01 20.59
CA LEU A 6 -0.78 -23.02 19.54
C LEU A 6 0.64 -22.95 20.10
N GLY A 7 1.24 -24.14 20.28
CA GLY A 7 2.65 -24.32 20.62
C GLY A 7 3.52 -23.41 19.77
N GLU A 8 4.48 -22.74 20.42
CA GLU A 8 5.26 -21.61 19.90
C GLU A 8 5.58 -21.70 18.40
N VAL A 9 4.64 -21.22 17.56
CA VAL A 9 4.92 -21.04 16.15
C VAL A 9 5.81 -19.82 16.09
N LYS A 10 7.11 -20.07 15.94
CA LYS A 10 8.10 -19.00 15.85
C LYS A 10 7.64 -18.03 14.74
N PRO A 11 7.58 -16.72 15.02
CA PRO A 11 7.15 -15.74 14.03
C PRO A 11 7.90 -15.86 12.69
N SER A 12 9.18 -16.21 12.73
CA SER A 12 10.00 -16.47 11.53
C SER A 12 9.48 -17.63 10.68
N THR A 13 9.03 -18.73 11.31
CA THR A 13 8.42 -19.87 10.61
C THR A 13 7.11 -19.45 9.97
N PHE A 14 6.24 -18.77 10.72
CA PHE A 14 4.97 -18.26 10.19
C PHE A 14 5.18 -17.35 8.98
N MET A 15 6.14 -16.41 9.05
CA MET A 15 6.47 -15.52 7.94
C MET A 15 6.99 -16.28 6.72
N SER A 16 7.82 -17.31 6.90
CA SER A 16 8.28 -18.17 5.80
C SER A 16 7.14 -18.96 5.16
N GLU A 17 6.17 -19.42 5.95
CA GLU A 17 5.00 -20.13 5.43
C GLU A 17 4.03 -19.21 4.69
N LEU A 18 3.91 -17.96 5.15
CA LEU A 18 3.11 -16.94 4.49
C LEU A 18 3.74 -16.51 3.16
N GLU A 19 5.06 -16.38 3.09
CA GLU A 19 5.79 -16.10 1.85
C GLU A 19 5.65 -17.24 0.82
N LYS A 20 5.45 -18.47 1.28
CA LYS A 20 5.18 -19.65 0.44
C LYS A 20 3.69 -19.86 0.15
N GLU A 21 2.84 -18.89 0.50
CA GLU A 21 1.39 -18.93 0.32
C GLU A 21 0.73 -20.22 0.87
N LYS A 22 1.29 -20.78 1.96
CA LYS A 22 0.70 -21.98 2.56
C LYS A 22 -0.69 -21.69 3.09
N GLY A 23 -1.64 -22.56 2.79
CA GLY A 23 -3.06 -22.37 3.11
C GLY A 23 -3.33 -22.11 4.60
N ALA A 24 -2.57 -22.72 5.52
CA ALA A 24 -2.71 -22.48 6.95
C ALA A 24 -2.31 -21.05 7.37
N ALA A 25 -1.19 -20.53 6.86
CA ALA A 25 -0.73 -19.18 7.16
C ALA A 25 -1.67 -18.12 6.57
N LEU A 26 -2.17 -18.36 5.34
CA LEU A 26 -3.15 -17.49 4.70
C LEU A 26 -4.49 -17.50 5.47
N PHE A 27 -4.94 -18.68 5.92
CA PHE A 27 -6.14 -18.82 6.73
C PHE A 27 -6.03 -18.05 8.05
N LEU A 28 -4.91 -18.19 8.77
CA LEU A 28 -4.67 -17.44 10.01
C LEU A 28 -4.69 -15.93 9.77
N LEU A 29 -4.05 -15.47 8.70
CA LEU A 29 -4.05 -14.05 8.32
C LEU A 29 -5.45 -13.53 7.99
N GLN A 30 -6.28 -14.33 7.30
CA GLN A 30 -7.61 -13.92 6.86
C GLN A 30 -8.71 -14.04 7.93
N LYS A 31 -8.65 -15.10 8.75
CA LYS A 31 -9.72 -15.46 9.70
C LYS A 31 -9.38 -15.11 11.15
N VAL A 32 -8.10 -15.11 11.51
CA VAL A 32 -7.66 -14.94 12.90
C VAL A 32 -6.42 -14.04 13.03
N PRO A 33 -6.37 -12.85 12.38
CA PRO A 33 -5.16 -12.03 12.32
C PRO A 33 -4.69 -11.53 13.69
N HIS A 34 -5.57 -11.46 14.68
CA HIS A 34 -5.25 -10.96 16.03
C HIS A 34 -4.20 -11.80 16.77
N ILE A 35 -4.00 -13.06 16.36
CA ILE A 35 -2.95 -13.95 16.90
C ILE A 35 -1.54 -13.48 16.49
N ILE A 36 -1.43 -12.84 15.32
CA ILE A 36 -0.15 -12.32 14.80
C ILE A 36 0.14 -10.99 15.50
N PRO A 37 1.37 -10.71 15.98
CA PRO A 37 1.69 -9.40 16.54
C PRO A 37 1.40 -8.25 15.57
N PHE A 38 1.00 -7.09 16.09
CA PHE A 38 0.65 -5.93 15.25
C PHE A 38 1.79 -5.49 14.32
N SER A 39 3.03 -5.44 14.83
CA SER A 39 4.22 -5.07 14.05
C SER A 39 4.40 -5.97 12.81
N GLU A 40 4.25 -7.28 12.99
CA GLU A 40 4.34 -8.27 11.91
C GLU A 40 3.22 -8.08 10.89
N ARG A 41 1.98 -7.84 11.34
CA ARG A 41 0.87 -7.53 10.42
C ARG A 41 1.13 -6.30 9.58
N VAL A 42 1.75 -5.25 10.15
CA VAL A 42 2.13 -4.04 9.40
C VAL A 42 3.19 -4.36 8.35
N ILE A 43 4.18 -5.19 8.66
CA ILE A 43 5.21 -5.63 7.71
C ILE A 43 4.56 -6.42 6.56
N ILE A 44 3.72 -7.40 6.87
CA ILE A 44 2.97 -8.20 5.88
C ILE A 44 2.13 -7.29 4.99
N PHE A 45 1.37 -6.36 5.58
CA PHE A 45 0.54 -5.41 4.87
C PHE A 45 1.37 -4.57 3.89
N ARG A 46 2.49 -4.00 4.34
CA ARG A 46 3.38 -3.20 3.49
C ARG A 46 3.96 -4.01 2.34
N LYS A 47 4.40 -5.25 2.59
CA LYS A 47 4.86 -6.18 1.54
C LYS A 47 3.76 -6.43 0.50
N ASN A 48 2.52 -6.65 0.93
CA ASN A 48 1.39 -6.87 0.01
C ASN A 48 1.05 -5.62 -0.82
N VAL A 49 1.09 -4.43 -0.23
CA VAL A 49 0.90 -3.16 -0.95
C VAL A 49 2.00 -2.95 -2.01
N ILE A 50 3.26 -3.26 -1.68
CA ILE A 50 4.38 -3.16 -2.63
C ILE A 50 4.18 -4.14 -3.78
N ARG A 51 3.88 -5.41 -3.50
CA ARG A 51 3.62 -6.42 -4.53
C ARG A 51 2.45 -6.04 -5.44
N GLU A 52 1.39 -5.47 -4.88
CA GLU A 52 0.26 -4.97 -5.68
C GLU A 52 0.68 -3.81 -6.59
N LYS A 53 1.49 -2.87 -6.09
CA LYS A 53 2.02 -1.76 -6.90
C LYS A 53 2.97 -2.25 -8.00
N GLU A 54 3.78 -3.26 -7.73
CA GLU A 54 4.62 -3.95 -8.71
C GLU A 54 3.80 -4.59 -9.82
N ALA A 55 2.75 -5.35 -9.45
CA ALA A 55 1.84 -5.98 -10.42
C ALA A 55 1.06 -4.97 -11.29
N LEU A 56 0.95 -3.72 -10.85
CA LEU A 56 0.28 -2.64 -11.58
C LEU A 56 1.25 -1.76 -12.39
N ASP A 57 2.56 -2.07 -12.37
CA ASP A 57 3.65 -1.26 -12.94
C ASP A 57 3.73 0.16 -12.38
N LEU A 58 3.36 0.33 -11.10
CA LEU A 58 3.32 1.62 -10.40
C LEU A 58 4.56 1.87 -9.51
N THR A 59 5.64 1.13 -9.73
CA THR A 59 6.88 1.26 -8.93
C THR A 59 7.63 2.55 -9.25
N GLU A 60 8.40 3.06 -8.28
CA GLU A 60 9.18 4.28 -8.48
C GLU A 60 10.23 4.15 -9.59
N SER A 61 10.78 2.95 -9.80
CA SER A 61 11.68 2.65 -10.93
C SER A 61 10.98 2.80 -12.28
N ALA A 62 9.70 2.41 -12.36
CA ALA A 62 8.87 2.63 -13.55
C ALA A 62 8.57 4.12 -13.77
N CYS A 63 8.49 4.91 -12.69
CA CYS A 63 8.29 6.35 -12.75
C CYS A 63 9.51 7.17 -13.22
N SER A 64 10.70 6.55 -13.27
CA SER A 64 11.93 7.12 -13.83
C SER A 64 11.97 7.08 -15.36
N SER A 65 11.20 6.17 -15.99
CA SER A 65 11.16 6.06 -17.45
C SER A 65 10.17 7.08 -18.03
N LEU A 66 10.58 7.81 -19.07
CA LEU A 66 9.78 8.86 -19.71
C LEU A 66 8.43 8.36 -20.26
N GLN A 67 8.32 7.06 -20.56
CA GLN A 67 7.09 6.46 -21.11
C GLN A 67 6.12 5.99 -20.02
N THR A 68 6.60 5.44 -18.91
CA THR A 68 5.76 4.92 -17.82
C THR A 68 5.41 5.98 -16.77
N SER A 69 6.18 7.07 -16.69
CA SER A 69 5.91 8.22 -15.81
C SER A 69 4.49 8.78 -15.94
N ARG A 70 3.88 8.75 -17.14
CA ARG A 70 2.50 9.24 -17.37
C ARG A 70 1.41 8.39 -16.73
N PHE A 71 1.67 7.11 -16.49
CA PHE A 71 0.70 6.17 -15.91
C PHE A 71 0.87 6.01 -14.39
N CYS A 72 2.09 6.21 -13.88
CA CYS A 72 2.40 6.00 -12.46
C CYS A 72 2.53 7.30 -11.64
N ILE A 73 2.73 8.47 -12.28
CA ILE A 73 2.78 9.77 -11.59
C ILE A 73 1.62 10.65 -12.04
N HIS A 74 0.81 11.09 -11.08
CA HIS A 74 -0.23 12.08 -11.31
C HIS A 74 0.17 13.43 -10.71
N ASN A 75 0.28 14.47 -11.54
CA ASN A 75 0.67 15.81 -11.11
C ASN A 75 -0.59 16.64 -10.83
N ILE A 76 -0.74 17.13 -9.61
CA ILE A 76 -1.82 18.03 -9.22
C ILE A 76 -1.27 19.39 -8.81
N THR A 77 -2.04 20.44 -9.08
CA THR A 77 -1.67 21.82 -8.77
C THR A 77 -2.66 22.39 -7.75
N ILE A 78 -2.17 22.85 -6.60
CA ILE A 78 -3.02 23.21 -5.46
C ILE A 78 -2.73 24.63 -4.98
N HIS A 79 -3.77 25.42 -4.71
CA HIS A 79 -3.68 26.63 -3.89
C HIS A 79 -3.62 26.27 -2.40
N ARG A 80 -2.71 26.89 -1.63
CA ARG A 80 -2.56 26.60 -0.19
C ARG A 80 -3.81 26.97 0.62
N SER A 81 -4.56 27.96 0.15
CA SER A 81 -5.83 28.40 0.74
C SER A 81 -7.02 27.50 0.43
N ARG A 82 -6.90 26.60 -0.58
CA ARG A 82 -8.00 25.77 -1.12
C ARG A 82 -7.59 24.32 -1.36
N ILE A 83 -6.82 23.77 -0.42
CA ILE A 83 -6.22 22.43 -0.56
C ILE A 83 -7.29 21.36 -0.76
N ILE A 84 -8.40 21.47 -0.05
CA ILE A 84 -9.48 20.47 -0.08
C ILE A 84 -10.21 20.53 -1.42
N GLU A 85 -10.60 21.72 -1.87
CA GLU A 85 -11.38 21.92 -3.09
C GLU A 85 -10.56 21.56 -4.33
N ASP A 86 -9.31 22.03 -4.40
CA ASP A 86 -8.42 21.75 -5.53
C ASP A 86 -8.00 20.28 -5.56
N GLY A 87 -7.73 19.69 -4.38
CA GLY A 87 -7.41 18.27 -4.24
C GLY A 87 -8.58 17.39 -4.67
N TYR A 88 -9.79 17.67 -4.17
CA TYR A 88 -10.99 16.94 -4.56
C TYR A 88 -11.27 17.05 -6.06
N ARG A 89 -11.26 18.27 -6.61
CA ARG A 89 -11.56 18.51 -8.03
C ARG A 89 -10.64 17.72 -8.97
N GLN A 90 -9.36 17.60 -8.62
CA GLN A 90 -8.36 16.92 -9.44
C GLN A 90 -8.31 15.41 -9.19
N LEU A 91 -8.39 14.96 -7.93
CA LEU A 91 -8.24 13.55 -7.59
C LEU A 91 -9.53 12.75 -7.78
N ALA A 92 -10.71 13.36 -7.62
CA ALA A 92 -12.00 12.67 -7.73
C ALA A 92 -12.29 12.16 -9.15
N GLN A 93 -11.65 12.74 -10.17
CA GLN A 93 -11.81 12.32 -11.57
C GLN A 93 -10.90 11.14 -11.94
N LEU A 94 -9.99 10.75 -11.04
CA LEU A 94 -9.01 9.70 -11.34
C LEU A 94 -9.61 8.32 -11.16
N PRO A 95 -9.27 7.37 -12.05
CA PRO A 95 -9.63 5.98 -11.83
C PRO A 95 -8.91 5.45 -10.58
N VAL A 96 -9.55 4.51 -9.87
CA VAL A 96 -9.02 3.90 -8.64
C VAL A 96 -7.58 3.37 -8.81
N ARG A 97 -7.25 2.85 -10.01
CA ARG A 97 -5.90 2.40 -10.34
C ARG A 97 -4.87 3.54 -10.30
N ALA A 98 -5.20 4.72 -10.81
CA ALA A 98 -4.29 5.87 -10.84
C ALA A 98 -4.08 6.47 -9.44
N LEU A 99 -5.08 6.39 -8.56
CA LEU A 99 -4.95 6.81 -7.15
C LEU A 99 -3.94 5.98 -6.34
N LYS A 100 -3.62 4.76 -6.79
CA LYS A 100 -2.57 3.92 -6.18
C LYS A 100 -1.16 4.35 -6.56
N GLY A 101 -1.01 5.18 -7.60
CA GLY A 101 0.26 5.73 -8.07
C GLY A 101 0.81 6.86 -7.20
N CYS A 102 1.92 7.45 -7.64
CA CYS A 102 2.51 8.61 -6.97
C CYS A 102 1.72 9.89 -7.32
N ILE A 103 1.23 10.61 -6.32
CA ILE A 103 0.62 11.93 -6.51
C ILE A 103 1.66 12.99 -6.21
N ARG A 104 2.05 13.75 -7.23
CA ARG A 104 3.00 14.85 -7.11
C ARG A 104 2.24 16.16 -7.01
N VAL A 105 2.38 16.84 -5.88
CA VAL A 105 1.69 18.10 -5.61
C VAL A 105 2.60 19.28 -5.95
N LYS A 106 2.10 20.20 -6.77
CA LYS A 106 2.71 21.51 -7.01
C LYS A 106 1.85 22.57 -6.36
N PHE A 107 2.41 23.34 -5.44
CA PHE A 107 1.71 24.49 -4.88
C PHE A 107 1.83 25.69 -5.82
N ILE A 108 0.72 26.39 -6.04
CA ILE A 108 0.73 27.68 -6.72
C ILE A 108 1.37 28.69 -5.78
N ASN A 109 2.32 29.46 -6.31
CA ASN A 109 2.93 30.54 -5.56
C ASN A 109 1.97 31.73 -5.59
N GLU A 110 1.37 32.05 -4.45
CA GLU A 110 0.61 33.29 -4.26
C GLU A 110 1.62 34.33 -3.76
N MET A 111 1.92 35.33 -4.60
CA MET A 111 2.75 36.48 -4.23
C MET A 111 1.90 37.51 -3.48
#